data_AF-A0A3M8FVB2-F1
#
_entry.id   AF-A0A3M8FVB2-F1
#
_cell.length_a   1.000
_cell.length_b   1.000
_cell.length_c   1.000
_cell.angle_alpha   90.00
_cell.angle_beta   90.00
_cell.angle_gamma   90.00
#
_symmetry.space_group_name_H-M   'P 1'
#
loop_
_entity.id
_entity.type
_entity.pdbx_description
1 polymer ?
#
loop_
_entity_poly.entity_id
_entity_poly.type
_entity_poly.pdbx_seq_one_letter_code
_entity_poly.pdbx_strand_id
1 'polypeptide(L)'
;MTGAAAAVIFPVVKTLDPTLPEYAAYTGPHWRLAAGHVASRIFLISDAVQLGCIIITGLTLGVIALSAEAWAKPIVTGLRIISLLAAISLMTYSFAFLGPRMNTNMVNYWDAAKTGDNESALAHQQAFDKDHPTASRVMVGSFLCALLLNTSGAFAASGASNRNPLTGTSAKRTLEEPSLSKDKQLR
;
A
#
# COMPACT_ATOMS: atom_id res chain seq x y z
N MET A 1 2.23 -5.20 -6.10
CA MET A 1 2.38 -6.64 -6.39
C MET A 1 1.59 -7.07 -7.63
N THR A 2 0.36 -6.59 -7.84
CA THR A 2 -0.48 -7.01 -8.96
C THR A 2 0.02 -6.60 -10.34
N GLY A 3 0.65 -5.43 -10.49
CA GLY A 3 1.30 -5.04 -11.74
C GLY A 3 2.41 -6.01 -12.17
N ALA A 4 3.17 -6.57 -11.22
CA ALA A 4 4.17 -7.59 -11.49
C ALA A 4 3.52 -8.91 -11.92
N ALA A 5 2.40 -9.31 -11.30
CA ALA A 5 1.65 -10.48 -11.74
C ALA A 5 1.16 -10.33 -13.19
N ALA A 6 0.58 -9.18 -13.55
CA ALA A 6 0.18 -8.91 -14.93
C ALA A 6 1.37 -8.93 -15.91
N ALA A 7 2.51 -8.36 -15.53
CA ALA A 7 3.73 -8.36 -16.33
C ALA A 7 4.30 -9.78 -16.60
N VAL A 8 3.95 -10.77 -15.77
CA VAL A 8 4.32 -12.18 -15.98
C VAL A 8 3.22 -12.94 -16.72
N ILE A 9 1.96 -12.81 -16.28
CA ILE A 9 0.82 -13.56 -16.83
C ILE A 9 0.62 -13.25 -18.31
N PHE A 10 0.61 -11.98 -18.71
CA PHE A 10 0.30 -11.61 -20.10
C PHE A 10 1.32 -12.18 -21.10
N PRO A 11 2.65 -12.04 -20.90
CA PRO A 11 3.63 -12.65 -21.78
C PRO A 11 3.59 -14.18 -21.81
N VAL A 12 3.41 -14.83 -20.65
CA VAL A 12 3.34 -16.30 -20.56
C VAL A 12 2.14 -16.82 -21.34
N VAL A 13 0.94 -16.28 -21.07
CA VAL A 13 -0.29 -16.70 -21.74
C VAL A 13 -0.23 -16.38 -23.24
N LYS A 14 0.38 -15.26 -23.63
CA LYS A 14 0.62 -14.94 -25.05
C LYS A 14 1.49 -15.99 -25.74
N THR A 15 2.52 -16.49 -25.06
CA THR A 15 3.44 -17.51 -25.62
C THR A 15 2.75 -18.86 -25.76
N LEU A 16 1.82 -19.19 -24.86
CA LEU A 16 1.03 -20.42 -24.93
C LEU A 16 0.00 -20.42 -26.07
N ASP A 17 -0.33 -19.24 -26.60
CA ASP A 17 -1.33 -19.02 -27.66
C ASP A 17 -2.62 -19.84 -27.48
N PRO A 18 -3.31 -19.72 -26.33
CA PRO A 18 -4.45 -20.57 -26.02
C PRO A 18 -5.63 -20.27 -26.92
N THR A 19 -6.33 -21.30 -27.36
CA THR A 19 -7.66 -21.18 -27.97
C THR A 19 -8.74 -21.41 -26.92
N LEU A 20 -9.71 -20.49 -26.80
CA LEU A 20 -10.84 -20.62 -25.88
C LEU A 20 -12.09 -21.05 -26.66
N PRO A 21 -12.59 -22.30 -26.52
CA PRO A 21 -13.73 -22.78 -27.29
C PRO A 21 -15.01 -21.95 -27.10
N GLU A 22 -15.22 -21.39 -25.90
CA GLU A 22 -16.34 -20.50 -25.59
C GLU A 22 -16.34 -19.20 -26.42
N TYR A 23 -15.19 -18.84 -27.00
CA TYR A 23 -15.00 -17.63 -27.80
C TYR A 23 -14.67 -17.98 -29.26
N ALA A 24 -15.10 -19.16 -29.75
CA ALA A 24 -14.73 -19.62 -31.10
C ALA A 24 -15.13 -18.67 -32.25
N ALA A 25 -16.13 -17.82 -32.05
CA ALA A 25 -16.58 -16.80 -33.01
C ALA A 25 -15.78 -15.49 -32.95
N TYR A 26 -14.95 -15.30 -31.93
CA TYR A 26 -14.07 -14.15 -31.80
C TYR A 26 -12.82 -14.33 -32.65
N THR A 27 -12.45 -13.30 -33.41
CA THR A 27 -11.33 -13.32 -34.35
C THR A 27 -10.06 -12.68 -33.78
N GLY A 28 -10.17 -12.01 -32.64
CA GLY A 28 -9.03 -11.37 -31.99
C GLY A 28 -8.21 -12.33 -31.12
N PRO A 29 -7.15 -11.82 -30.48
CA PRO A 29 -6.23 -12.65 -29.69
C PRO A 29 -6.88 -13.24 -28.43
N HIS A 30 -6.98 -14.56 -28.37
CA HIS A 30 -7.56 -15.30 -27.23
C HIS A 30 -6.72 -15.22 -25.96
N TRP A 31 -5.39 -15.05 -26.09
CA TRP A 31 -4.51 -14.90 -24.94
C TRP A 31 -4.86 -13.69 -24.06
N ARG A 32 -5.42 -12.61 -24.63
CA ARG A 32 -5.86 -11.44 -23.87
C ARG A 32 -7.07 -11.74 -23.01
N LEU A 33 -8.03 -12.51 -23.53
CA LEU A 33 -9.20 -12.97 -22.80
C LEU A 33 -8.76 -13.85 -21.62
N ALA A 34 -7.94 -14.86 -21.90
CA ALA A 34 -7.42 -15.78 -20.89
C ALA A 34 -6.64 -15.05 -19.78
N ALA A 35 -5.68 -14.20 -20.15
CA ALA A 35 -4.90 -13.43 -19.19
C ALA A 35 -5.76 -12.44 -18.40
N GLY A 36 -6.73 -11.78 -19.06
CA GLY A 36 -7.65 -10.84 -18.45
C GLY A 36 -8.51 -11.46 -17.34
N HIS A 37 -9.06 -12.66 -17.58
CA HIS A 37 -9.84 -13.39 -16.58
C HIS A 37 -9.04 -13.69 -15.31
N VAL A 38 -7.79 -14.14 -15.48
CA VAL A 38 -6.89 -14.43 -14.34
C VAL A 38 -6.50 -13.14 -13.62
N ALA A 39 -6.06 -12.12 -14.36
CA ALA A 39 -5.61 -10.86 -13.80
C ALA A 39 -6.72 -10.13 -13.04
N SER A 40 -7.95 -10.12 -13.57
CA SER A 40 -9.13 -9.51 -12.93
C SER A 40 -9.35 -10.03 -11.50
N ARG A 41 -9.25 -11.36 -11.30
CA ARG A 41 -9.41 -11.97 -9.96
C ARG A 41 -8.28 -11.55 -9.02
N ILE A 42 -7.06 -11.50 -9.51
CA ILE A 42 -5.89 -11.07 -8.73
C ILE A 42 -6.02 -9.60 -8.32
N PHE A 43 -6.49 -8.73 -9.23
CA PHE A 43 -6.73 -7.32 -8.93
C PHE A 43 -7.80 -7.15 -7.85
N LEU A 44 -8.94 -7.84 -7.96
CA LEU A 44 -10.00 -7.78 -6.95
C LEU A 44 -9.50 -8.18 -5.55
N ILE A 45 -8.75 -9.27 -5.45
CA ILE A 45 -8.18 -9.73 -4.17
C ILE A 45 -7.21 -8.68 -3.61
N SER A 46 -6.33 -8.13 -4.46
CA SER A 46 -5.38 -7.12 -4.03
C SER A 46 -6.06 -5.83 -3.58
N ASP A 47 -7.12 -5.41 -4.26
CA ASP A 47 -7.91 -4.23 -3.90
C ASP A 47 -8.54 -4.40 -2.52
N ALA A 48 -9.09 -5.58 -2.23
CA ALA A 48 -9.62 -5.90 -0.90
C ALA A 48 -8.53 -5.89 0.18
N VAL A 49 -7.35 -6.46 -0.09
CA VAL A 49 -6.21 -6.43 0.83
C VAL A 49 -5.73 -4.99 1.06
N GLN A 50 -5.60 -4.20 0.00
CA GLN A 50 -5.15 -2.81 0.08
C GLN A 50 -6.11 -1.95 0.91
N LEU A 51 -7.43 -2.16 0.75
CA LEU A 51 -8.45 -1.53 1.58
C LEU A 51 -8.29 -1.93 3.06
N GLY A 52 -8.08 -3.20 3.37
CA GLY A 52 -7.79 -3.65 4.73
C GLY A 52 -6.55 -2.97 5.32
N CYS A 53 -5.46 -2.92 4.55
CA CYS A 53 -4.21 -2.28 4.97
C CYS A 53 -4.37 -0.77 5.22
N ILE A 54 -5.13 -0.04 4.40
CA ILE A 54 -5.30 1.40 4.60
C ILE A 54 -6.10 1.70 5.88
N ILE A 55 -7.12 0.88 6.18
CA ILE A 55 -7.93 1.03 7.39
C ILE A 55 -7.07 0.79 8.62
N ILE A 56 -6.35 -0.34 8.67
CA ILE A 56 -5.45 -0.67 9.78
C ILE A 56 -4.41 0.44 9.96
N THR A 57 -3.77 0.86 8.88
CA THR A 57 -2.73 1.90 8.93
C THR A 57 -3.28 3.24 9.40
N GLY A 58 -4.48 3.62 8.93
CA GLY A 58 -5.15 4.84 9.36
C GLY A 58 -5.51 4.83 10.84
N LEU A 59 -6.04 3.72 11.35
CA LEU A 59 -6.34 3.55 12.78
C LEU A 59 -5.06 3.62 13.62
N THR A 60 -4.00 2.88 13.24
CA THR A 60 -2.73 2.89 13.97
C THR A 60 -2.08 4.26 13.95
N LEU A 61 -2.04 4.95 12.80
CA LEU A 61 -1.49 6.29 12.71
C LEU A 61 -2.35 7.29 13.50
N GLY A 62 -3.67 7.15 13.49
CA GLY A 62 -4.59 7.97 14.27
C GLY A 62 -4.28 7.88 15.77
N VAL A 63 -4.15 6.67 16.31
CA VAL A 63 -3.77 6.46 17.72
C VAL A 63 -2.40 7.08 18.03
N ILE A 64 -1.39 6.87 17.18
CA ILE A 64 -0.06 7.46 17.37
C ILE A 64 -0.11 8.98 17.34
N ALA A 65 -0.87 9.56 16.42
CA ALA A 65 -0.99 11.02 16.25
C ALA A 65 -1.68 11.72 17.43
N LEU A 66 -2.42 10.99 18.26
CA LEU A 66 -2.99 11.52 19.51
C LEU A 66 -1.96 11.61 20.65
N SER A 67 -0.79 10.98 20.51
CA SER A 67 0.28 11.06 21.51
C SER A 67 1.13 12.34 21.34
N ALA A 68 1.57 12.92 22.45
CA ALA A 68 2.51 14.05 22.43
C ALA A 68 3.85 13.69 21.76
N GLU A 69 4.25 12.41 21.84
CA GLU A 69 5.50 11.89 21.28
C GLU A 69 5.54 11.95 19.75
N ALA A 70 4.40 11.71 19.08
CA ALA A 70 4.30 11.86 17.63
C ALA A 70 4.63 13.29 17.17
N TRP A 71 4.30 14.29 17.99
CA TRP A 71 4.52 15.70 17.66
C TRP A 71 5.88 16.22 18.08
N ALA A 72 6.71 15.40 18.73
CA ALA A 72 8.13 15.72 18.91
C ALA A 72 8.91 15.70 17.57
N LYS A 73 8.36 15.05 16.53
CA LYS A 73 8.90 15.01 15.16
C LYS A 73 7.82 15.41 14.14
N PRO A 74 7.37 16.68 14.14
CA PRO A 74 6.18 17.10 13.41
C PRO A 74 6.31 16.92 11.90
N ILE A 75 7.50 17.07 11.33
CA ILE A 75 7.76 16.87 9.90
C ILE A 75 7.50 15.41 9.49
N VAL A 76 7.99 14.44 10.29
CA VAL A 76 7.83 13.01 9.98
C VAL A 76 6.36 12.60 10.13
N THR A 77 5.69 13.06 11.18
CA THR A 77 4.26 12.81 11.39
C THR A 77 3.41 13.46 10.30
N GLY A 78 3.72 14.69 9.91
CA GLY A 78 3.07 15.37 8.79
C GLY A 78 3.24 14.63 7.46
N LEU A 79 4.45 14.17 7.14
CA LEU A 79 4.72 13.37 5.95
C LEU A 79 3.89 12.07 5.93
N ARG A 80 3.76 11.40 7.07
CA ARG A 80 2.92 10.19 7.21
C ARG A 80 1.44 10.50 6.96
N ILE A 81 0.92 11.58 7.56
CA ILE A 81 -0.48 11.99 7.36
C ILE A 81 -0.73 12.33 5.89
N ILE A 82 0.12 13.15 5.27
CA ILE A 82 -0.02 13.53 3.86
C ILE A 82 0.05 12.30 2.95
N SER A 83 1.00 11.39 3.20
CA SER A 83 1.15 10.15 2.41
C SER A 83 -0.08 9.25 2.55
N LEU A 84 -0.63 9.12 3.75
CA LEU A 84 -1.86 8.37 3.99
C LEU A 84 -3.06 9.01 3.28
N LEU A 85 -3.23 10.33 3.39
CA LEU A 85 -4.31 11.04 2.71
C LEU A 85 -4.21 10.91 1.19
N ALA A 86 -3.01 11.05 0.62
CA ALA A 86 -2.77 10.84 -0.80
C ALA A 86 -3.09 9.40 -1.23
N ALA A 87 -2.69 8.40 -0.44
CA ALA A 87 -3.04 7.00 -0.69
C ALA A 87 -4.57 6.78 -0.66
N ILE A 88 -5.27 7.38 0.31
CA ILE A 88 -6.74 7.32 0.40
C ILE A 88 -7.36 7.97 -0.84
N SER A 89 -6.92 9.16 -1.24
CA SER A 89 -7.46 9.85 -2.42
C SER A 89 -7.26 9.06 -3.71
N LEU A 90 -6.07 8.49 -3.92
CA LEU A 90 -5.79 7.63 -5.08
C LEU A 90 -6.66 6.37 -5.07
N MET A 91 -6.82 5.75 -3.90
CA MET A 91 -7.64 4.56 -3.75
C MET A 91 -9.11 4.89 -3.99
N THR A 92 -9.65 5.97 -3.42
CA THR A 92 -11.01 6.44 -3.67
C THR A 92 -11.23 6.70 -5.15
N TYR A 93 -10.29 7.37 -5.84
CA TYR A 93 -10.38 7.57 -7.28
C TYR A 93 -10.43 6.24 -8.05
N SER A 94 -9.59 5.28 -7.66
CA SER A 94 -9.55 3.94 -8.25
C SER A 94 -10.90 3.21 -8.06
N PHE A 95 -11.44 3.15 -6.84
CA PHE A 95 -12.66 2.40 -6.55
C PHE A 95 -13.94 3.08 -7.05
N ALA A 96 -14.02 4.41 -6.98
CA ALA A 96 -15.26 5.13 -7.29
C ALA A 96 -15.43 5.41 -8.78
N PHE A 97 -14.34 5.56 -9.53
CA PHE A 97 -14.39 6.01 -10.92
C PHE A 97 -13.69 5.06 -11.89
N LEU A 98 -12.41 4.80 -11.65
CA LEU A 98 -11.57 4.12 -12.64
C LEU A 98 -11.87 2.63 -12.74
N GLY A 99 -11.92 1.94 -11.60
CA GLY A 99 -12.20 0.52 -11.46
C GLY A 99 -13.56 0.12 -12.05
N PRO A 100 -14.67 0.78 -11.66
CA PRO A 100 -15.98 0.51 -12.25
C PRO A 100 -15.99 0.68 -13.76
N ARG A 101 -15.45 1.81 -14.27
CA ARG A 101 -15.42 2.09 -15.72
C ARG A 101 -14.60 1.06 -16.49
N MET A 102 -13.41 0.69 -16.00
CA MET A 102 -12.57 -0.33 -16.61
C MET A 102 -13.24 -1.70 -16.55
N ASN A 103 -13.83 -2.08 -15.41
CA ASN A 103 -14.50 -3.36 -15.26
C ASN A 103 -15.72 -3.49 -16.19
N THR A 104 -16.51 -2.42 -16.35
CA THR A 104 -17.62 -2.40 -17.32
C THR A 104 -17.11 -2.64 -18.74
N ASN A 105 -16.08 -1.92 -19.19
CA ASN A 105 -15.53 -2.14 -20.54
C ASN A 105 -14.95 -3.55 -20.70
N MET A 106 -14.31 -4.09 -19.67
CA MET A 106 -13.76 -5.46 -19.70
C MET A 106 -14.85 -6.53 -19.80
N VAL A 107 -15.92 -6.43 -19.00
CA VAL A 107 -17.05 -7.37 -19.05
C VAL A 107 -17.76 -7.27 -20.40
N ASN A 108 -18.04 -6.06 -20.88
CA ASN A 108 -18.67 -5.87 -22.19
C ASN A 108 -17.79 -6.39 -23.33
N TYR A 109 -16.46 -6.26 -23.23
CA TYR A 109 -15.52 -6.86 -24.16
C TYR A 109 -15.65 -8.40 -24.16
N TRP A 110 -15.70 -9.03 -22.99
CA TRP A 110 -15.85 -10.48 -22.88
C TRP A 110 -17.19 -10.95 -23.44
N ASP A 111 -18.28 -10.26 -23.13
CA ASP A 111 -19.62 -10.61 -23.61
C ASP A 111 -19.72 -10.48 -25.14
N ALA A 112 -19.21 -9.38 -25.72
CA ALA A 112 -19.16 -9.19 -27.17
C ALA A 112 -18.25 -10.21 -27.86
N ALA A 113 -17.09 -10.52 -27.28
CA ALA A 113 -16.20 -11.56 -27.81
C ALA A 113 -16.89 -12.93 -27.79
N LYS A 114 -17.61 -13.26 -26.72
CA LYS A 114 -18.33 -14.53 -26.58
C LYS A 114 -19.43 -14.71 -27.64
N THR A 115 -20.10 -13.63 -28.04
CA THR A 115 -21.12 -13.66 -29.11
C THR A 115 -20.55 -13.53 -30.52
N GLY A 116 -19.24 -13.31 -30.67
CA GLY A 116 -18.60 -13.09 -31.96
C GLY A 116 -18.80 -11.69 -32.55
N ASP A 117 -19.29 -10.73 -31.74
CA ASP A 117 -19.39 -9.33 -32.13
C ASP A 117 -18.02 -8.65 -32.00
N ASN A 118 -17.20 -8.86 -33.04
CA ASN A 118 -15.82 -8.40 -33.10
C ASN A 118 -15.67 -6.87 -33.10
N GLU A 119 -16.65 -6.15 -33.66
CA GLU A 119 -16.63 -4.69 -33.71
C GLU A 119 -16.83 -4.10 -32.32
N SER A 120 -17.89 -4.53 -31.61
CA SER A 120 -18.14 -4.11 -30.23
C SER A 120 -17.02 -4.55 -29.28
N ALA A 121 -16.50 -5.78 -29.45
CA ALA A 121 -15.38 -6.29 -28.66
C ALA A 121 -14.14 -5.39 -28.81
N LEU A 122 -13.81 -4.98 -30.03
CA LEU A 122 -12.70 -4.07 -30.30
C LEU A 122 -12.92 -2.70 -29.65
N ALA A 123 -14.12 -2.14 -29.77
CA ALA A 123 -14.46 -0.84 -29.17
C ALA A 123 -14.31 -0.85 -27.64
N HIS A 124 -14.82 -1.88 -26.97
CA HIS A 124 -14.70 -2.04 -25.51
C HIS A 124 -13.26 -2.29 -25.06
N GLN A 125 -12.49 -3.08 -25.83
CA GLN A 125 -11.06 -3.26 -25.58
C GLN A 125 -10.30 -1.93 -25.67
N GLN A 126 -10.53 -1.13 -26.71
CA GLN A 126 -9.89 0.18 -26.86
C GLN A 126 -10.26 1.15 -25.73
N ALA A 127 -11.51 1.13 -25.27
CA ALA A 127 -11.96 1.92 -24.13
C ALA A 127 -11.25 1.50 -22.84
N PHE A 128 -11.05 0.20 -22.61
CA PHE A 128 -10.25 -0.31 -21.50
C PHE A 128 -8.78 0.13 -21.61
N ASP A 129 -8.18 -0.03 -22.79
CA ASP A 129 -6.78 0.31 -23.06
C ASP A 129 -6.49 1.81 -22.86
N LYS A 130 -7.47 2.68 -23.12
CA LYS A 130 -7.39 4.12 -22.85
C LYS A 130 -7.22 4.43 -21.37
N ASP A 131 -7.85 3.65 -20.49
CA ASP A 131 -7.81 3.85 -19.04
C ASP A 131 -6.61 3.15 -18.37
N HIS A 132 -6.07 2.11 -19.01
CA HIS A 132 -4.98 1.30 -18.47
C HIS A 132 -3.71 2.09 -18.07
N PRO A 133 -3.23 3.10 -18.83
CA PRO A 133 -2.11 3.94 -18.38
C PRO A 133 -2.42 4.73 -17.12
N THR A 134 -3.66 5.22 -16.97
CA THR A 134 -4.09 5.94 -15.77
C THR A 134 -4.12 5.00 -14.57
N ALA A 135 -4.67 3.80 -14.74
CA ALA A 135 -4.67 2.78 -13.68
C ALA A 135 -3.25 2.39 -13.25
N SER A 136 -2.35 2.25 -14.21
CA SER A 136 -0.93 1.98 -13.95
C SER A 136 -0.29 3.10 -13.12
N ARG A 137 -0.55 4.38 -13.44
CA ARG A 137 -0.04 5.52 -12.68
C ARG A 137 -0.63 5.60 -11.28
N VAL A 138 -1.93 5.37 -11.11
CA VAL A 138 -2.60 5.33 -9.81
C VAL A 138 -2.02 4.22 -8.92
N MET A 139 -1.75 3.05 -9.50
CA MET A 139 -1.11 1.93 -8.81
C MET A 139 0.30 2.28 -8.34
N VAL A 140 1.14 2.87 -9.22
CA VAL A 140 2.49 3.33 -8.85
C VAL A 140 2.44 4.42 -7.79
N GLY A 141 1.56 5.41 -7.93
CA GLY A 141 1.37 6.47 -6.95
C GLY A 141 0.97 5.92 -5.57
N SER A 142 0.05 4.96 -5.54
CA SER A 142 -0.38 4.29 -4.31
C SER A 142 0.77 3.52 -3.66
N PHE A 143 1.58 2.82 -4.46
CA PHE A 143 2.78 2.13 -4.00
C PHE A 143 3.80 3.09 -3.39
N LEU A 144 4.08 4.21 -4.05
CA LEU A 144 5.01 5.23 -3.54
C LEU A 144 4.50 5.85 -2.23
N CYS A 145 3.21 6.13 -2.11
CA CYS A 145 2.62 6.63 -0.86
C CYS A 145 2.78 5.59 0.26
N ALA A 146 2.49 4.32 -0.01
CA ALA A 146 2.68 3.24 0.95
C ALA A 146 4.16 3.09 1.36
N LEU A 147 5.10 3.19 0.41
CA LEU A 147 6.53 3.12 0.69
C LEU A 147 7.00 4.28 1.58
N LEU A 148 6.58 5.52 1.27
CA LEU A 148 6.88 6.69 2.10
C LEU A 148 6.30 6.55 3.51
N LEU A 149 5.07 6.06 3.63
CA LEU A 149 4.40 5.84 4.90
C LEU A 149 5.13 4.80 5.78
N ASN A 150 5.58 3.70 5.17
CA ASN A 150 6.31 2.64 5.87
C ASN A 150 7.74 3.07 6.26
N THR A 151 8.48 3.66 5.33
CA THR A 151 9.86 4.11 5.58
C THR A 151 9.93 5.20 6.64
N SER A 152 9.07 6.22 6.56
CA SER A 152 8.99 7.27 7.59
C SER A 152 8.53 6.74 8.95
N GLY A 153 7.65 5.74 8.98
CA GLY A 153 7.28 5.02 10.20
C GLY A 153 8.46 4.28 10.83
N ALA A 154 9.23 3.55 10.02
CA ALA A 154 10.43 2.86 10.49
C ALA A 154 11.48 3.83 11.06
N PHE A 155 11.76 4.92 10.36
CA PHE A 155 12.68 5.97 10.85
C PHE A 155 12.22 6.60 12.16
N ALA A 156 10.91 6.83 12.31
CA ALA A 156 10.35 7.36 13.56
C ALA A 156 10.62 6.42 14.74
N ALA A 157 10.41 5.11 14.53
CA ALA A 157 10.61 4.06 15.54
C ALA A 157 12.09 3.84 15.89
N SER A 158 13.00 3.80 14.89
CA SER A 158 14.43 3.60 15.14
C SER A 158 15.06 4.73 15.96
N GLY A 159 14.58 5.97 15.80
CA GLY A 159 15.07 7.12 16.58
C GLY A 159 14.58 7.14 18.04
N ALA A 160 13.59 6.32 18.43
CA ALA A 160 13.13 6.22 19.81
C ALA A 160 14.05 5.34 20.68
N SER A 161 14.73 4.36 20.08
CA SER A 161 15.58 3.38 20.77
C SER A 161 16.91 3.94 21.31
N ASN A 162 17.32 5.15 20.90
CA ASN A 162 18.59 5.78 21.33
C ASN A 162 18.46 6.67 22.57
N ARG A 163 17.28 6.79 23.18
CA ARG A 163 17.13 7.39 24.51
C ARG A 163 17.52 6.36 25.57
N ASN A 164 18.83 6.30 25.86
CA ASN A 164 19.41 5.49 26.92
C ASN A 164 18.66 5.66 28.26
N PRO A 165 18.16 4.60 28.91
CA PRO A 165 17.58 4.66 30.26
C PRO A 165 18.62 4.82 31.40
N LEU A 166 19.91 5.04 31.09
CA LEU A 166 21.02 4.86 32.03
C LEU A 166 21.94 6.07 32.17
N THR A 167 21.39 7.28 32.19
CA THR A 167 21.89 8.28 33.15
C THR A 167 21.00 8.10 34.39
N GLY A 168 21.23 7.10 35.23
CA GLY A 168 22.52 7.05 35.90
C GLY A 168 22.76 8.39 36.60
N THR A 169 21.74 8.93 37.28
CA THR A 169 21.94 9.57 38.57
C THR A 169 22.66 8.52 39.42
N SER A 170 23.98 8.44 39.22
CA SER A 170 24.91 8.31 40.32
C SER A 170 24.56 9.47 41.22
N ALA A 171 23.53 9.25 42.05
CA ALA A 171 23.39 9.94 43.29
C ALA A 171 24.78 9.81 43.89
N LYS A 172 25.50 10.93 43.95
CA LYS A 172 26.50 11.14 44.97
C LYS A 172 25.78 10.79 46.27
N ARG A 173 25.86 9.51 46.64
CA ARG A 173 25.61 9.02 47.97
C ARG A 173 26.79 9.61 48.71
N THR A 174 26.61 10.86 49.14
CA THR A 174 27.37 11.45 50.23
C THR A 174 27.24 10.41 51.35
N LEU A 175 28.26 9.56 51.46
CA LEU A 175 28.45 8.74 52.62
C LEU A 175 28.65 9.77 53.74
N GLU A 176 27.62 9.98 54.54
CA GLU A 176 27.76 10.70 55.80
C GLU A 176 28.89 9.98 56.55
N GLU A 177 30.01 10.67 56.73
CA GLU A 177 31.06 10.15 57.60
C GLU A 177 30.46 10.01 59.00
N PRO A 178 30.52 8.82 59.63
CA PRO A 178 30.06 8.66 60.99
C PRO A 178 30.92 9.55 61.88
N SER A 179 30.33 10.61 62.45
CA SER A 179 30.98 11.43 63.46
C SER A 179 31.22 10.57 64.70
N LEU A 180 32.39 9.96 64.79
CA LEU A 180 32.94 9.40 66.01
C LEU A 180 33.06 10.57 66.99
N SER A 181 32.12 10.64 67.93
CA SER A 181 32.18 11.53 69.07
C SER A 181 33.52 11.31 69.79
N LYS A 182 34.40 12.30 69.67
CA LYS A 182 35.58 12.43 70.52
C LYS A 182 35.11 12.91 71.89
N ASP A 183 34.45 12.03 72.64
CA ASP A 183 34.35 12.18 74.09
C ASP A 183 35.52 11.43 74.72
N LYS A 184 36.68 12.07 74.64
CA LYS A 184 37.79 11.75 75.52
C LYS A 184 38.60 13.00 75.85
N GLN A 185 38.48 13.35 77.12
CA GLN A 185 39.45 14.06 77.94
C GLN A 185 39.52 15.57 77.72
N LEU A 186 39.17 16.33 78.76
CA LEU A 186 40.16 16.90 79.68
C LEU A 186 39.47 17.62 80.87
N ARG A 187 39.79 17.10 82.06
CA ARG A 187 39.97 17.80 83.35
C ARG A 187 38.76 18.39 84.06
#